data_AF-A0A852IWR4-F1
#
_entry.id   AF-A0A852IWR4-F1
#
_cell.length_a   1.000
_cell.length_b   1.000
_cell.length_c   1.000
_cell.angle_alpha   90.00
_cell.angle_beta   90.00
_cell.angle_gamma   90.00
#
_symmetry.space_group_name_H-M   'P 1'
#
loop_
_entity.id
_entity.type
_entity.pdbx_description
1 polymer ?
#
loop_
_entity_poly.entity_id
_entity_poly.type
_entity_poly.pdbx_seq_one_letter_code
_entity_poly.pdbx_strand_id
1 'polypeptide(L)'
;QPPAFGFLFDVDGVLVRGSQPVPAARQAFRRLADSSGRLRVPVVFLTNAGNCLRSAKARELSQALELQVSPEQVILSHSPLRLFSQFHQKCMLVAGQGPVEENAQDLGFKHVVTIEALRKAYPLLDMVDHSRRPKELPPPTIGFPTIEGVILFGEPVRWETSLQLIIDVLLSNGNPGAELQDIPYPHLPVLACNMDLLWMAEAKMPSRFGHGTFLLCLESIYKKVTGRELKYEALVGKPSTVTYRYAEYLIKEQAQKQGWNVPIRRLYAVGDNPMSDVYGANLYNSYLKSAQQKQLQAGGKRSPQAAGPQSELRENCESSVESCESILVCTGVYRHDAAAPSARQERAAGTVFHGHRDCGWDPSLGEASYIVPDVNDAVQLAFKKEGWS
;
A
#
# COMPACT_ATOMS: atom_id res chain seq x y z
N GLN A 1 10.54 -3.01 -31.10
CA GLN A 1 11.47 -3.72 -30.19
C GLN A 1 10.70 -4.03 -28.91
N PRO A 2 10.83 -5.22 -28.31
CA PRO A 2 10.23 -5.49 -27.00
C PRO A 2 10.96 -4.71 -25.89
N PRO A 3 10.24 -4.17 -24.89
CA PRO A 3 10.81 -3.37 -23.82
C PRO A 3 11.55 -4.24 -22.80
N ALA A 4 12.69 -3.74 -22.30
CA ALA A 4 13.43 -4.35 -21.19
C ALA A 4 13.24 -3.59 -19.86
N PHE A 5 12.25 -2.69 -19.81
CA PHE A 5 11.95 -1.84 -18.66
C PHE A 5 10.44 -1.66 -18.49
N GLY A 6 10.01 -1.23 -17.30
CA GLY A 6 8.61 -0.93 -17.00
C GLY A 6 8.44 0.25 -16.08
N PHE A 7 7.21 0.76 -15.96
CA PHE A 7 6.88 1.88 -15.08
C PHE A 7 5.92 1.49 -13.97
N LEU A 8 6.17 2.03 -12.79
CA LEU A 8 5.25 2.05 -11.66
C LEU A 8 4.87 3.51 -11.42
N PHE A 9 3.64 3.90 -11.72
CA PHE A 9 3.18 5.27 -11.49
C PHE A 9 2.34 5.33 -10.22
N ASP A 10 2.70 6.21 -9.30
CA ASP A 10 1.71 6.69 -8.34
C ASP A 10 0.57 7.43 -9.06
N VAL A 11 -0.57 7.54 -8.39
CA VAL A 11 -1.79 8.11 -8.97
C VAL A 11 -2.00 9.53 -8.46
N ASP A 12 -2.11 9.70 -7.15
CA ASP A 12 -2.45 10.96 -6.52
C ASP A 12 -1.22 11.87 -6.48
N GLY A 13 -1.35 13.11 -6.97
CA GLY A 13 -0.21 14.03 -7.08
C GLY A 13 0.69 13.80 -8.30
N VAL A 14 0.61 12.66 -8.97
CA VAL A 14 1.37 12.33 -10.19
C VAL A 14 0.49 12.37 -11.44
N LEU A 15 -0.61 11.61 -11.45
CA LEU A 15 -1.51 11.48 -12.60
C LEU A 15 -2.77 12.31 -12.44
N VAL A 16 -3.27 12.42 -11.21
CA VAL A 16 -4.47 13.16 -10.85
C VAL A 16 -4.26 13.96 -9.57
N ARG A 17 -5.06 15.00 -9.35
CA ARG A 17 -5.22 15.70 -8.08
C ARG A 17 -6.70 15.71 -7.74
N GLY A 18 -7.11 14.84 -6.80
CA GLY A 18 -8.52 14.51 -6.64
C GLY A 18 -9.07 13.94 -7.95
N SER A 19 -10.17 14.49 -8.46
CA SER A 19 -10.77 14.05 -9.74
C SER A 19 -10.13 14.68 -10.99
N GLN A 20 -9.21 15.63 -10.84
CA GLN A 20 -8.67 16.40 -11.97
C GLN A 20 -7.35 15.80 -12.48
N PRO A 21 -7.24 15.47 -13.78
CA PRO A 21 -5.99 14.97 -14.34
C PRO A 21 -4.90 16.04 -14.32
N VAL A 22 -3.67 15.64 -13.97
CA VAL A 22 -2.49 16.48 -14.15
C VAL A 22 -2.26 16.65 -15.67
N PRO A 23 -2.13 17.87 -16.21
CA PRO A 23 -2.03 18.08 -17.66
C PRO A 23 -0.91 17.28 -18.34
N ALA A 24 0.23 17.14 -17.65
CA ALA A 24 1.36 16.35 -18.12
C ALA A 24 1.06 14.84 -18.21
N ALA A 25 0.13 14.31 -17.43
CA ALA A 25 -0.21 12.89 -17.43
C ALA A 25 -0.73 12.43 -18.80
N ARG A 26 -1.63 13.19 -19.43
CA ARG A 26 -2.11 12.88 -20.79
C ARG A 26 -0.99 12.88 -21.81
N GLN A 27 -0.04 13.81 -21.71
CA GLN A 27 1.11 13.86 -22.62
C GLN A 27 2.03 12.65 -22.42
N ALA A 28 2.29 12.29 -21.17
CA ALA A 28 3.09 11.12 -20.82
C ALA A 28 2.49 9.83 -21.40
N PHE A 29 1.19 9.61 -21.23
CA PHE A 29 0.52 8.40 -21.71
C PHE A 29 0.33 8.36 -23.23
N ARG A 30 0.21 9.51 -23.90
CA ARG A 30 0.31 9.59 -25.37
C ARG A 30 1.68 9.15 -25.89
N ARG A 31 2.75 9.39 -25.13
CA ARG A 31 4.10 8.88 -25.47
C ARG A 31 4.26 7.40 -25.15
N LEU A 32 3.63 6.91 -24.07
CA LEU A 32 3.70 5.50 -23.69
C LEU A 32 2.84 4.61 -24.59
N ALA A 33 1.81 5.16 -25.24
CA ALA A 33 0.95 4.44 -26.16
C ALA A 33 1.46 4.48 -27.62
N ASP A 34 1.07 3.48 -28.41
CA ASP A 34 1.18 3.49 -29.86
C ASP A 34 -0.03 4.15 -30.54
N SER A 35 -0.05 4.18 -31.87
CA SER A 35 -1.15 4.76 -32.66
C SER A 35 -2.50 4.05 -32.47
N SER A 36 -2.50 2.82 -31.93
CA SER A 36 -3.71 2.05 -31.61
C SER A 36 -4.19 2.27 -30.17
N GLY A 37 -3.49 3.11 -29.39
CA GLY A 37 -3.78 3.33 -27.98
C GLY A 37 -3.33 2.18 -27.08
N ARG A 38 -2.41 1.33 -27.54
CA ARG A 38 -1.83 0.25 -26.73
C ARG A 38 -0.51 0.69 -26.14
N LEU A 39 -0.27 0.33 -24.88
CA LEU A 39 0.99 0.65 -24.20
C LEU A 39 2.17 -0.08 -24.86
N ARG A 40 3.23 0.66 -25.18
CA ARG A 40 4.49 0.17 -25.77
C ARG A 40 5.44 -0.44 -24.74
N VAL A 41 5.16 -0.22 -23.46
CA VAL A 41 5.92 -0.67 -22.30
C VAL A 41 4.97 -1.16 -21.21
N PRO A 42 5.38 -2.09 -20.34
CA PRO A 42 4.53 -2.51 -19.24
C PRO A 42 4.40 -1.39 -18.21
N VAL A 43 3.17 -1.17 -17.75
CA VAL A 43 2.81 -0.09 -16.83
C VAL A 43 1.83 -0.60 -15.79
N VAL A 44 2.15 -0.31 -14.53
CA VAL A 44 1.29 -0.53 -13.37
C VAL A 44 1.06 0.80 -12.66
N PHE A 45 -0.17 1.01 -12.20
CA PHE A 45 -0.61 2.14 -11.39
C PHE A 45 -0.64 1.70 -9.92
N LEU A 46 0.16 2.35 -9.07
CA LEU A 46 0.40 1.96 -7.69
C LEU A 46 -0.01 3.08 -6.72
N THR A 47 -1.18 2.94 -6.10
CA THR A 47 -1.71 3.92 -5.14
C THR A 47 -1.94 3.28 -3.77
N ASN A 48 -1.75 4.08 -2.71
CA ASN A 48 -2.15 3.72 -1.35
C ASN A 48 -3.62 4.01 -1.04
N ALA A 49 -4.42 4.39 -2.05
CA ALA A 49 -5.86 4.42 -1.93
C ALA A 49 -6.40 3.00 -1.68
N GLY A 50 -7.33 2.88 -0.72
CA GLY A 50 -7.95 1.62 -0.32
C GLY A 50 -9.48 1.69 -0.26
N ASN A 51 -10.09 2.80 -0.66
CA ASN A 51 -11.50 3.12 -0.43
C ASN A 51 -12.43 2.84 -1.62
N CYS A 52 -11.93 2.19 -2.68
CA CYS A 52 -12.70 1.91 -3.89
C CYS A 52 -12.36 0.52 -4.44
N LEU A 53 -13.21 0.01 -5.34
CA LEU A 53 -12.90 -1.17 -6.12
C LEU A 53 -11.77 -0.87 -7.12
N ARG A 54 -10.95 -1.88 -7.39
CA ARG A 54 -9.89 -1.81 -8.41
C ARG A 54 -10.43 -1.43 -9.80
N SER A 55 -11.59 -1.99 -10.17
CA SER A 55 -12.27 -1.70 -11.44
C SER A 55 -12.79 -0.26 -11.52
N ALA A 56 -13.23 0.32 -10.41
CA ALA A 56 -13.67 1.70 -10.35
C ALA A 56 -12.48 2.65 -10.55
N LYS A 57 -11.35 2.40 -9.87
CA LYS A 57 -10.13 3.20 -10.04
C LYS A 57 -9.55 3.09 -11.45
N ALA A 58 -9.57 1.90 -12.06
CA ALA A 58 -9.16 1.72 -13.44
C ALA A 58 -10.01 2.54 -14.43
N ARG A 59 -11.33 2.63 -14.20
CA ARG A 59 -12.22 3.46 -15.02
C ARG A 59 -11.93 4.94 -14.87
N GLU A 60 -11.70 5.41 -13.65
CA GLU A 60 -11.30 6.79 -13.36
C GLU A 60 -9.99 7.15 -14.07
N LEU A 61 -8.97 6.30 -13.93
CA LEU A 61 -7.69 6.46 -14.63
C LEU A 61 -7.87 6.45 -16.15
N SER A 62 -8.75 5.59 -16.67
CA SER A 62 -9.01 5.52 -18.11
C SER A 62 -9.57 6.83 -18.66
N GLN A 63 -10.49 7.45 -17.91
CA GLN A 63 -11.06 8.75 -18.24
C GLN A 63 -10.03 9.88 -18.10
N ALA A 64 -9.23 9.86 -17.04
CA ALA A 64 -8.21 10.87 -16.78
C ALA A 64 -7.13 10.90 -17.88
N LEU A 65 -6.67 9.72 -18.29
CA LEU A 65 -5.54 9.54 -19.21
C LEU A 65 -5.95 9.46 -20.69
N GLU A 66 -7.25 9.39 -21.00
CA GLU A 66 -7.77 9.15 -22.35
C GLU A 66 -7.20 7.84 -22.95
N LEU A 67 -7.03 6.81 -22.12
CA LEU A 67 -6.41 5.53 -22.46
C LEU A 67 -7.16 4.39 -21.76
N GLN A 68 -7.31 3.22 -22.38
CA GLN A 68 -7.90 2.07 -21.68
C GLN A 68 -6.93 1.51 -20.63
N VAL A 69 -7.31 1.62 -19.35
CA VAL A 69 -6.59 1.03 -18.22
C VAL A 69 -7.34 -0.20 -17.73
N SER A 70 -6.66 -1.35 -17.74
CA SER A 70 -7.21 -2.60 -17.23
C SER A 70 -7.19 -2.62 -15.70
N PRO A 71 -8.19 -3.19 -15.01
CA PRO A 71 -8.16 -3.38 -13.56
C PRO A 71 -6.88 -4.09 -13.08
N GLU A 72 -6.36 -5.05 -13.83
CA GLU A 72 -5.14 -5.80 -13.51
C GLU A 72 -3.88 -4.92 -13.45
N GLN A 73 -3.92 -3.73 -14.07
CA GLN A 73 -2.81 -2.77 -14.02
C GLN A 73 -2.86 -1.90 -12.75
N VAL A 74 -3.93 -1.97 -11.95
CA VAL A 74 -4.11 -1.12 -10.77
C VAL A 74 -3.80 -1.90 -9.49
N ILE A 75 -2.85 -1.41 -8.72
CA ILE A 75 -2.52 -1.85 -7.37
C ILE A 75 -3.04 -0.80 -6.40
N LEU A 76 -4.04 -1.21 -5.61
CA LEU A 76 -4.52 -0.48 -4.44
C LEU A 76 -3.70 -0.92 -3.22
N SER A 77 -3.84 -0.18 -2.12
CA SER A 77 -3.15 -0.44 -0.84
C SER A 77 -3.25 -1.91 -0.40
N HIS A 78 -4.44 -2.49 -0.54
CA HIS A 78 -4.78 -3.84 -0.13
C HIS A 78 -4.53 -4.92 -1.19
N SER A 79 -4.23 -4.56 -2.44
CA SER A 79 -4.02 -5.52 -3.53
C SER A 79 -2.98 -6.61 -3.23
N PRO A 80 -1.86 -6.33 -2.53
CA PRO A 80 -0.88 -7.36 -2.18
C PRO A 80 -1.42 -8.47 -1.26
N LEU A 81 -2.52 -8.24 -0.54
CA LEU A 81 -3.15 -9.27 0.31
C LEU A 81 -3.68 -10.48 -0.47
N ARG A 82 -3.78 -10.38 -1.80
CA ARG A 82 -4.05 -11.55 -2.66
C ARG A 82 -2.98 -12.64 -2.55
N LEU A 83 -1.75 -12.27 -2.16
CA LEU A 83 -0.66 -13.21 -1.92
C LEU A 83 -0.75 -13.91 -0.55
N PHE A 84 -1.65 -13.46 0.33
CA PHE A 84 -1.73 -13.91 1.72
C PHE A 84 -2.82 -14.99 1.90
N SER A 85 -2.69 -16.06 1.13
CA SER A 85 -3.68 -17.15 1.06
C SER A 85 -3.92 -17.85 2.40
N GLN A 86 -2.94 -17.82 3.31
CA GLN A 86 -3.04 -18.39 4.65
C GLN A 86 -4.11 -17.72 5.53
N PHE A 87 -4.56 -16.51 5.18
CA PHE A 87 -5.65 -15.82 5.88
C PHE A 87 -6.99 -15.87 5.12
N HIS A 88 -7.03 -16.36 3.87
CA HIS A 88 -8.23 -16.28 3.03
C HIS A 88 -9.40 -17.12 3.55
N GLN A 89 -9.11 -18.20 4.29
CA GLN A 89 -10.13 -19.07 4.89
C GLN A 89 -10.51 -18.68 6.32
N LYS A 90 -9.81 -17.71 6.92
CA LYS A 90 -10.08 -17.26 8.28
C LYS A 90 -11.22 -16.24 8.30
N CYS A 91 -11.94 -16.15 9.41
CA CYS A 91 -12.92 -15.09 9.62
C CYS A 91 -12.20 -13.78 9.97
N MET A 92 -12.17 -12.83 9.04
CA MET A 92 -11.42 -11.59 9.18
C MET A 92 -12.36 -10.40 9.46
N LEU A 93 -12.06 -9.63 10.51
CA LEU A 93 -12.69 -8.33 10.74
C LEU A 93 -12.05 -7.30 9.81
N VAL A 94 -12.85 -6.65 8.96
CA VAL A 94 -12.38 -5.62 8.04
C VAL A 94 -12.78 -4.22 8.50
N ALA A 95 -11.80 -3.31 8.51
CA ALA A 95 -11.98 -1.89 8.78
C ALA A 95 -11.40 -1.05 7.64
N GLY A 96 -12.13 0.01 7.26
CA GLY A 96 -11.74 0.92 6.19
C GLY A 96 -12.94 1.68 5.64
N GLN A 97 -12.76 2.27 4.45
CA GLN A 97 -13.78 3.01 3.72
C GLN A 97 -14.15 2.30 2.42
N GLY A 98 -15.33 2.61 1.89
CA GLY A 98 -15.83 2.06 0.63
C GLY A 98 -16.38 0.63 0.77
N PRO A 99 -16.43 -0.13 -0.34
CA PRO A 99 -17.00 -1.48 -0.36
C PRO A 99 -16.00 -2.50 0.21
N VAL A 100 -15.71 -2.40 1.51
CA VAL A 100 -14.70 -3.22 2.19
C VAL A 100 -14.98 -4.72 2.09
N GLU A 101 -16.24 -5.13 2.11
CA GLU A 101 -16.60 -6.54 1.97
C GLU A 101 -16.29 -7.06 0.57
N GLU A 102 -16.70 -6.33 -0.47
CA GLU A 102 -16.42 -6.68 -1.87
C GLU A 102 -14.91 -6.68 -2.16
N ASN A 103 -14.17 -5.70 -1.64
CA ASN A 103 -12.71 -5.65 -1.75
C ASN A 103 -12.05 -6.89 -1.12
N ALA A 104 -12.49 -7.31 0.07
CA ALA A 104 -11.95 -8.50 0.71
C ALA A 104 -12.28 -9.78 -0.09
N GLN A 105 -13.50 -9.90 -0.60
CA GLN A 105 -13.91 -11.04 -1.41
C GLN A 105 -13.12 -11.13 -2.74
N ASP A 106 -12.87 -10.01 -3.42
CA ASP A 106 -12.07 -9.96 -4.66
C ASP A 106 -10.60 -10.38 -4.43
N LEU A 107 -10.07 -10.15 -3.23
CA LEU A 107 -8.72 -10.58 -2.84
C LEU A 107 -8.63 -12.07 -2.50
N GLY A 108 -9.77 -12.73 -2.26
CA GLY A 108 -9.87 -14.16 -1.96
C GLY A 108 -10.40 -14.51 -0.57
N PHE A 109 -10.63 -13.53 0.31
CA PHE A 109 -11.15 -13.77 1.66
C PHE A 109 -12.59 -14.28 1.61
N LYS A 110 -12.84 -15.44 2.23
CA LYS A 110 -14.14 -16.13 2.19
C LYS A 110 -15.08 -15.70 3.31
N HIS A 111 -14.51 -15.38 4.48
CA HIS A 111 -15.29 -15.06 5.67
C HIS A 111 -14.89 -13.68 6.18
N VAL A 112 -15.79 -12.71 5.99
CA VAL A 112 -15.53 -11.30 6.27
C VAL A 112 -16.60 -10.77 7.21
N VAL A 113 -16.16 -10.11 8.28
CA VAL A 113 -17.02 -9.39 9.21
C VAL A 113 -16.66 -7.91 9.12
N THR A 114 -17.64 -7.04 8.95
CA THR A 114 -17.39 -5.58 8.95
C THR A 114 -17.52 -5.01 10.36
N ILE A 115 -16.88 -3.86 10.61
CA ILE A 115 -17.09 -3.08 11.85
C ILE A 115 -18.58 -2.83 12.11
N GLU A 116 -19.36 -2.56 11.06
CA GLU A 116 -20.80 -2.34 11.16
C GLU A 116 -21.56 -3.60 11.57
N ALA A 117 -21.18 -4.77 11.05
CA ALA A 117 -21.78 -6.05 11.45
C ALA A 117 -21.46 -6.39 12.92
N LEU A 118 -20.20 -6.19 13.33
CA LEU A 118 -19.76 -6.39 14.72
C LEU A 118 -20.51 -5.46 15.68
N ARG A 119 -20.61 -4.18 15.33
CA ARG A 119 -21.37 -3.17 16.08
C ARG A 119 -22.84 -3.55 16.26
N LYS A 120 -23.49 -4.05 15.21
CA LYS A 120 -24.89 -4.50 15.27
C LYS A 120 -25.05 -5.76 16.13
N ALA A 121 -24.09 -6.67 16.07
CA ALA A 121 -24.10 -7.90 16.85
C ALA A 121 -23.86 -7.66 18.34
N TYR A 122 -23.04 -6.66 18.69
CA TYR A 122 -22.69 -6.31 20.07
C TYR A 122 -22.88 -4.80 20.33
N PRO A 123 -24.13 -4.32 20.42
CA PRO A 123 -24.40 -2.88 20.49
C PRO A 123 -23.95 -2.23 21.80
N LEU A 124 -23.66 -3.01 22.84
CA LEU A 124 -23.09 -2.51 24.10
C LEU A 124 -21.57 -2.23 24.03
N LEU A 125 -20.89 -2.61 22.94
CA LEU A 125 -19.46 -2.31 22.77
C LEU A 125 -19.23 -0.91 22.16
N ASP A 126 -20.15 -0.41 21.31
CA ASP A 126 -20.07 0.92 20.72
C ASP A 126 -20.85 1.96 21.54
N MET A 127 -20.40 2.19 22.77
CA MET A 127 -21.03 3.12 23.70
C MET A 127 -20.42 4.53 23.68
N VAL A 128 -19.45 4.75 22.78
CA VAL A 128 -18.80 6.05 22.59
C VAL A 128 -19.76 7.05 21.92
N ASP A 129 -20.64 6.57 21.03
CA ASP A 129 -21.77 7.35 20.52
C ASP A 129 -23.00 7.16 21.42
N HIS A 130 -23.20 8.10 22.35
CA HIS A 130 -24.33 8.08 23.28
C HIS A 130 -25.70 8.02 22.59
N SER A 131 -25.83 8.50 21.35
CA SER A 131 -27.08 8.44 20.60
C SER A 131 -27.48 7.02 20.20
N ARG A 132 -26.51 6.09 20.13
CA ARG A 132 -26.72 4.69 19.75
C ARG A 132 -26.95 3.76 20.93
N ARG A 133 -26.86 4.26 22.15
CA ARG A 133 -27.06 3.46 23.37
C ARG A 133 -28.45 2.81 23.32
N PRO A 134 -28.54 1.47 23.37
CA PRO A 134 -29.81 0.79 23.47
C PRO A 134 -30.59 1.26 24.70
N LYS A 135 -31.90 1.51 24.54
CA LYS A 135 -32.79 1.86 25.66
C LYS A 135 -33.12 0.64 26.54
N GLU A 136 -33.06 -0.54 25.94
CA GLU A 136 -33.31 -1.83 26.58
C GLU A 136 -32.07 -2.71 26.43
N LEU A 137 -31.93 -3.70 27.32
CA LEU A 137 -30.85 -4.68 27.21
C LEU A 137 -31.03 -5.51 25.93
N PRO A 138 -30.05 -5.50 25.02
CA PRO A 138 -30.10 -6.33 23.82
C PRO A 138 -30.02 -7.82 24.22
N PRO A 139 -30.68 -8.71 23.44
CA PRO A 139 -30.55 -10.14 23.66
C PRO A 139 -29.09 -10.60 23.48
N PRO A 140 -28.68 -11.71 24.11
CA PRO A 140 -27.36 -12.28 23.89
C PRO A 140 -27.13 -12.58 22.42
N THR A 141 -25.92 -12.26 21.95
CA THR A 141 -25.51 -12.56 20.58
C THR A 141 -25.31 -14.07 20.43
N ILE A 142 -26.09 -14.71 19.55
CA ILE A 142 -26.00 -16.16 19.27
C ILE A 142 -25.50 -16.37 17.84
N GLY A 143 -24.49 -17.22 17.66
CA GLY A 143 -24.03 -17.65 16.35
C GLY A 143 -23.22 -16.62 15.56
N PHE A 144 -22.72 -15.56 16.21
CA PHE A 144 -21.76 -14.66 15.58
C PHE A 144 -20.42 -15.38 15.38
N PRO A 145 -19.81 -15.32 14.19
CA PRO A 145 -18.57 -16.04 13.92
C PRO A 145 -17.44 -15.52 14.80
N THR A 146 -16.57 -16.44 15.24
CA THR A 146 -15.33 -16.06 15.95
C THR A 146 -14.38 -15.39 14.97
N ILE A 147 -13.94 -14.18 15.30
CA ILE A 147 -12.99 -13.43 14.47
C ILE A 147 -11.58 -14.00 14.70
N GLU A 148 -10.86 -14.28 13.64
CA GLU A 148 -9.53 -14.91 13.67
C GLU A 148 -8.41 -13.95 13.25
N GLY A 149 -8.75 -12.72 12.85
CA GLY A 149 -7.79 -11.69 12.45
C GLY A 149 -8.45 -10.37 12.09
N VAL A 150 -7.65 -9.32 11.96
CA VAL A 150 -8.11 -7.97 11.61
C VAL A 150 -7.38 -7.48 10.37
N ILE A 151 -8.13 -6.93 9.41
CA ILE A 151 -7.61 -6.29 8.20
C ILE A 151 -7.97 -4.82 8.22
N LEU A 152 -6.97 -3.97 8.12
CA LEU A 152 -7.08 -2.53 8.05
C LEU A 152 -6.78 -2.09 6.61
N PHE A 153 -7.81 -1.91 5.79
CA PHE A 153 -7.66 -1.49 4.39
C PHE A 153 -7.29 -0.01 4.24
N GLY A 154 -7.66 0.80 5.22
CA GLY A 154 -7.48 2.24 5.26
C GLY A 154 -8.16 2.83 6.49
N GLU A 155 -8.14 4.15 6.64
CA GLU A 155 -8.76 4.83 7.77
C GLU A 155 -10.29 4.72 7.72
N PRO A 156 -10.95 4.15 8.75
CA PRO A 156 -12.41 4.11 8.79
C PRO A 156 -13.00 5.50 9.08
N VAL A 157 -14.30 5.67 8.87
CA VAL A 157 -15.05 6.84 9.36
C VAL A 157 -15.51 6.55 10.79
N ARG A 158 -15.48 7.54 11.69
CA ARG A 158 -15.70 7.39 13.14
C ARG A 158 -14.63 6.51 13.79
N TRP A 159 -13.47 7.11 13.98
CA TRP A 159 -12.30 6.42 14.52
C TRP A 159 -12.57 5.89 15.92
N GLU A 160 -13.34 6.61 16.73
CA GLU A 160 -13.70 6.24 18.09
C GLU A 160 -14.39 4.86 18.16
N THR A 161 -15.41 4.62 17.34
CA THR A 161 -16.12 3.33 17.25
C THR A 161 -15.16 2.24 16.76
N SER A 162 -14.39 2.52 15.70
CA SER A 162 -13.52 1.51 15.09
C SER A 162 -12.37 1.11 16.00
N LEU A 163 -11.75 2.08 16.68
CA LEU A 163 -10.68 1.85 17.64
C LEU A 163 -11.19 1.01 18.82
N GLN A 164 -12.34 1.36 19.40
CA GLN A 164 -12.94 0.60 20.50
C GLN A 164 -13.17 -0.87 20.10
N LEU A 165 -13.89 -1.10 18.99
CA LEU A 165 -14.25 -2.45 18.56
C LEU A 165 -13.05 -3.29 18.13
N ILE A 166 -12.05 -2.71 17.48
CA ILE A 166 -10.82 -3.43 17.12
C ILE A 166 -10.06 -3.83 18.38
N ILE A 167 -9.93 -2.93 19.36
CA ILE A 167 -9.27 -3.23 20.64
C ILE A 167 -10.02 -4.35 21.36
N ASP A 168 -11.35 -4.28 21.47
CA ASP A 168 -12.15 -5.31 22.12
C ASP A 168 -11.97 -6.69 21.46
N VAL A 169 -11.91 -6.74 20.13
CA VAL A 169 -11.64 -7.99 19.39
C VAL A 169 -10.24 -8.53 19.65
N LEU A 170 -9.22 -7.66 19.72
CA LEU A 170 -7.85 -8.07 20.03
C LEU A 170 -7.70 -8.56 21.48
N LEU A 171 -8.40 -7.94 22.43
CA LEU A 171 -8.39 -8.32 23.84
C LEU A 171 -9.16 -9.62 24.10
N SER A 172 -10.25 -9.85 23.38
CA SER A 172 -11.14 -11.00 23.55
C SER A 172 -10.77 -12.22 22.71
N ASN A 173 -9.63 -12.18 22.03
CA ASN A 173 -9.21 -13.22 21.09
C ASN A 173 -10.31 -13.58 20.06
N GLY A 174 -11.04 -12.57 19.58
CA GLY A 174 -12.04 -12.75 18.53
C GLY A 174 -13.48 -12.99 18.99
N ASN A 175 -13.73 -13.06 20.30
CA ASN A 175 -15.06 -13.24 20.85
C ASN A 175 -15.39 -12.19 21.93
N PRO A 176 -15.81 -10.98 21.53
CA PRO A 176 -16.01 -9.88 22.46
C PRO A 176 -17.25 -10.03 23.37
N GLY A 177 -18.05 -11.09 23.17
CA GLY A 177 -19.14 -11.44 24.08
C GLY A 177 -18.72 -12.33 25.25
N ALA A 178 -17.50 -12.87 25.23
CA ALA A 178 -16.99 -13.73 26.29
C ALA A 178 -16.37 -12.91 27.44
N GLU A 179 -16.40 -13.46 28.66
CA GLU A 179 -15.66 -12.87 29.78
C GLU A 179 -14.16 -12.94 29.53
N LEU A 180 -13.47 -11.81 29.73
CA LEU A 180 -12.03 -11.71 29.60
C LEU A 180 -11.35 -12.38 30.80
N GLN A 181 -10.73 -13.54 30.58
CA GLN A 181 -9.89 -14.19 31.59
C GLN A 181 -8.46 -13.65 31.52
N ASP A 182 -7.78 -13.88 30.39
CA ASP A 182 -6.42 -13.42 30.13
C ASP A 182 -6.35 -12.67 28.80
N ILE A 183 -5.49 -11.64 28.73
CA ILE A 183 -5.23 -10.91 27.49
C ILE A 183 -4.23 -11.71 26.63
N PRO A 184 -4.64 -12.23 25.46
CA PRO A 184 -3.79 -13.06 24.62
C PRO A 184 -2.58 -12.27 24.09
N TYR A 185 -1.41 -12.92 24.05
CA TYR A 185 -0.24 -12.39 23.37
C TYR A 185 0.67 -13.51 22.82
N PRO A 186 1.03 -13.50 21.52
CA PRO A 186 0.61 -12.52 20.51
C PRO A 186 -0.91 -12.48 20.34
N HIS A 187 -1.45 -11.30 20.11
CA HIS A 187 -2.88 -11.10 19.84
C HIS A 187 -3.22 -11.64 18.43
N LEU A 188 -4.49 -11.60 18.05
CA LEU A 188 -4.93 -11.98 16.70
C LEU A 188 -4.10 -11.25 15.61
N PRO A 189 -3.83 -11.91 14.47
CA PRO A 189 -3.06 -11.31 13.37
C PRO A 189 -3.73 -10.02 12.86
N VAL A 190 -2.93 -8.96 12.77
CA VAL A 190 -3.35 -7.66 12.22
C VAL A 190 -2.62 -7.40 10.92
N LEU A 191 -3.37 -7.16 9.84
CA LEU A 191 -2.86 -6.82 8.51
C LEU A 191 -3.20 -5.35 8.22
N ALA A 192 -2.22 -4.48 8.07
CA ALA A 192 -2.45 -3.07 7.71
C ALA A 192 -1.98 -2.78 6.29
N CYS A 193 -2.81 -2.07 5.52
CA CYS A 193 -2.61 -1.92 4.08
C CYS A 193 -2.05 -0.58 3.64
N ASN A 194 -2.06 0.43 4.50
CA ASN A 194 -1.56 1.76 4.18
C ASN A 194 -0.83 2.33 5.40
N MET A 195 0.42 2.75 5.20
CA MET A 195 1.26 3.30 6.27
C MET A 195 1.43 4.82 6.18
N ASP A 196 0.82 5.48 5.18
CA ASP A 196 0.99 6.90 4.99
C ASP A 196 0.37 7.67 6.15
N LEU A 197 1.20 8.39 6.88
CA LEU A 197 0.75 9.29 7.94
C LEU A 197 -0.08 10.44 7.35
N LEU A 198 0.34 10.93 6.18
CA LEU A 198 -0.20 12.10 5.52
C LEU A 198 -0.44 11.86 4.01
N TRP A 199 -1.48 12.46 3.45
CA TRP A 199 -1.78 12.42 2.01
C TRP A 199 -2.33 13.77 1.47
N MET A 200 -2.34 13.96 0.14
CA MET A 200 -2.73 15.22 -0.49
C MET A 200 -4.20 15.26 -0.90
N ALA A 201 -4.95 16.22 -0.36
CA ALA A 201 -6.33 16.52 -0.74
C ALA A 201 -6.46 17.92 -1.37
N GLU A 202 -7.67 18.34 -1.72
CA GLU A 202 -7.97 19.56 -2.47
C GLU A 202 -7.74 20.87 -1.69
N ALA A 203 -7.62 20.79 -0.36
CA ALA A 203 -7.52 21.97 0.49
C ALA A 203 -6.12 22.63 0.44
N LYS A 204 -6.09 23.94 0.70
CA LYS A 204 -4.85 24.75 0.74
C LYS A 204 -3.98 24.52 1.99
N MET A 205 -4.58 23.99 3.07
CA MET A 205 -3.87 23.61 4.29
C MET A 205 -2.95 22.41 4.02
N PRO A 206 -1.88 22.19 4.82
CA PRO A 206 -1.00 21.03 4.65
C PRO A 206 -1.76 19.70 4.69
N SER A 207 -1.10 18.66 4.17
CA SER A 207 -1.57 17.29 3.95
C SER A 207 -2.55 16.77 5.02
N ARG A 208 -3.50 15.93 4.60
CA ARG A 208 -4.53 15.33 5.45
C ARG A 208 -3.99 14.10 6.18
N PHE A 209 -4.56 13.78 7.35
CA PHE A 209 -4.26 12.53 8.04
C PHE A 209 -4.68 11.33 7.19
N GLY A 210 -3.75 10.41 6.98
CA GLY A 210 -3.98 9.13 6.33
C GLY A 210 -4.09 7.98 7.34
N HIS A 211 -4.10 6.76 6.81
CA HIS A 211 -4.22 5.56 7.62
C HIS A 211 -3.11 5.39 8.66
N GLY A 212 -1.88 5.85 8.39
CA GLY A 212 -0.78 5.80 9.36
C GLY A 212 -1.09 6.53 10.66
N THR A 213 -1.91 7.60 10.63
CA THR A 213 -2.33 8.29 11.86
C THR A 213 -3.31 7.42 12.67
N PHE A 214 -4.20 6.68 11.99
CA PHE A 214 -5.10 5.73 12.63
C PHE A 214 -4.31 4.57 13.28
N LEU A 215 -3.30 4.04 12.59
CA LEU A 215 -2.40 3.00 13.13
C LEU A 215 -1.69 3.49 14.40
N LEU A 216 -1.15 4.70 14.39
CA LEU A 216 -0.51 5.32 15.55
C LEU A 216 -1.46 5.42 16.76
N CYS A 217 -2.72 5.81 16.53
CA CYS A 217 -3.74 5.84 17.57
C CYS A 217 -4.03 4.44 18.12
N LEU A 218 -4.26 3.47 17.25
CA LEU A 218 -4.56 2.08 17.62
C LEU A 218 -3.43 1.46 18.45
N GLU A 219 -2.19 1.63 17.99
CA GLU A 219 -0.99 1.19 18.69
C GLU A 219 -0.84 1.80 20.07
N SER A 220 -1.04 3.11 20.17
CA SER A 220 -0.92 3.85 21.42
C SER A 220 -1.96 3.41 22.43
N ILE A 221 -3.20 3.19 21.99
CA ILE A 221 -4.29 2.70 22.83
C ILE A 221 -4.00 1.27 23.28
N TYR A 222 -3.66 0.36 22.36
CA TYR A 222 -3.34 -1.03 22.69
C TYR A 222 -2.21 -1.12 23.72
N LYS A 223 -1.13 -0.36 23.53
CA LYS A 223 0.00 -0.30 24.48
C LYS A 223 -0.39 0.26 25.84
N LYS A 224 -1.23 1.31 25.89
CA LYS A 224 -1.71 1.87 27.15
C LYS A 224 -2.66 0.94 27.91
N VAL A 225 -3.48 0.16 27.20
CA VAL A 225 -4.46 -0.75 27.80
C VAL A 225 -3.79 -2.06 28.26
N THR A 226 -2.86 -2.61 27.47
CA THR A 226 -2.29 -3.94 27.73
C THR A 226 -0.87 -3.92 28.29
N GLY A 227 -0.17 -2.79 28.19
CA GLY A 227 1.27 -2.70 28.45
C GLY A 227 2.16 -3.35 27.38
N ARG A 228 1.58 -3.93 26.32
CA ARG A 228 2.30 -4.69 25.27
C ARG A 228 2.23 -3.97 23.93
N GLU A 229 3.19 -4.23 23.06
CA GLU A 229 3.22 -3.65 21.72
C GLU A 229 2.35 -4.44 20.74
N LEU A 230 1.53 -3.71 19.98
CA LEU A 230 0.73 -4.27 18.89
C LEU A 230 1.64 -4.74 17.76
N LYS A 231 1.51 -5.99 17.32
CA LYS A 231 2.33 -6.59 16.27
C LYS A 231 1.51 -6.74 14.99
N TYR A 232 2.07 -6.27 13.89
CA TYR A 232 1.49 -6.50 12.57
C TYR A 232 2.07 -7.77 11.96
N GLU A 233 1.19 -8.64 11.48
CA GLU A 233 1.58 -9.83 10.73
C GLU A 233 1.90 -9.47 9.27
N ALA A 234 1.27 -8.41 8.75
CA ALA A 234 1.61 -7.82 7.48
C ALA A 234 1.42 -6.30 7.49
N LEU A 235 2.44 -5.60 7.00
CA LEU A 235 2.39 -4.19 6.62
C LEU A 235 2.57 -4.11 5.09
N VAL A 236 1.45 -3.87 4.39
CA VAL A 236 1.41 -3.72 2.93
C VAL A 236 1.09 -2.28 2.55
N GLY A 237 1.02 -1.99 1.24
CA GLY A 237 1.04 -0.62 0.72
C GLY A 237 2.46 -0.08 0.60
N LYS A 238 2.63 1.07 -0.05
CA LYS A 238 3.92 1.78 -0.08
C LYS A 238 4.24 2.31 1.34
N PRO A 239 5.52 2.27 1.80
CA PRO A 239 6.75 1.87 1.09
C PRO A 239 7.12 0.37 1.19
N SER A 240 6.20 -0.54 1.53
CA SER A 240 6.52 -1.97 1.74
C SER A 240 7.07 -2.66 0.49
N THR A 241 8.17 -3.42 0.64
CA THR A 241 8.75 -4.19 -0.47
C THR A 241 7.81 -5.25 -1.04
N VAL A 242 6.85 -5.74 -0.26
CA VAL A 242 5.83 -6.71 -0.71
C VAL A 242 5.00 -6.10 -1.84
N THR A 243 4.67 -4.82 -1.72
CA THR A 243 3.91 -4.06 -2.73
C THR A 243 4.67 -3.96 -4.05
N TYR A 244 5.96 -3.67 -4.01
CA TYR A 244 6.80 -3.60 -5.21
C TYR A 244 7.08 -4.97 -5.84
N ARG A 245 7.18 -6.04 -5.04
CA ARG A 245 7.23 -7.41 -5.57
C ARG A 245 5.94 -7.80 -6.28
N TYR A 246 4.78 -7.43 -5.73
CA TYR A 246 3.50 -7.64 -6.41
C TYR A 246 3.42 -6.82 -7.71
N ALA A 247 3.97 -5.60 -7.73
CA ALA A 247 4.08 -4.80 -8.94
C ALA A 247 5.00 -5.43 -10.00
N GLU A 248 6.15 -5.95 -9.60
CA GLU A 248 7.03 -6.73 -10.49
C GLU A 248 6.29 -7.92 -11.11
N TYR A 249 5.54 -8.68 -10.31
CA TYR A 249 4.75 -9.81 -10.78
C TYR A 249 3.75 -9.38 -11.87
N LEU A 250 3.01 -8.30 -11.66
CA LEU A 250 2.04 -7.79 -12.64
C LEU A 250 2.71 -7.26 -13.91
N ILE A 251 3.87 -6.60 -13.80
CA ILE A 251 4.67 -6.15 -14.94
C ILE A 251 5.13 -7.35 -15.80
N LYS A 252 5.58 -8.43 -15.17
CA LYS A 252 5.96 -9.67 -15.86
C LYS A 252 4.76 -10.33 -16.54
N GLU A 253 3.63 -10.42 -15.86
CA GLU A 253 2.40 -10.99 -16.41
C GLU A 253 1.93 -10.17 -17.64
N GLN A 254 1.99 -8.84 -17.57
CA GLN A 254 1.66 -7.97 -18.70
C GLN A 254 2.59 -8.19 -19.89
N ALA A 255 3.91 -8.28 -19.64
CA ALA A 255 4.90 -8.54 -20.69
C ALA A 255 4.66 -9.89 -21.38
N GLN A 256 4.36 -10.93 -20.61
CA GLN A 256 4.02 -12.26 -21.14
C GLN A 256 2.75 -12.22 -21.99
N LYS A 257 1.67 -11.58 -21.51
CA LYS A 257 0.41 -11.44 -22.26
C LYS A 257 0.57 -10.70 -23.59
N GLN A 258 1.49 -9.74 -23.66
CA GLN A 258 1.81 -8.99 -24.88
C GLN A 258 2.83 -9.69 -25.79
N GLY A 259 3.35 -10.87 -25.41
CA GLY A 259 4.37 -11.59 -26.17
C GLY A 259 5.76 -10.93 -26.12
N TRP A 260 6.03 -10.10 -25.12
CA TRP A 260 7.35 -9.50 -24.92
C TRP A 260 8.28 -10.51 -24.24
N ASN A 261 9.00 -11.28 -25.06
CA ASN A 261 9.91 -12.33 -24.61
C ASN A 261 11.24 -11.81 -24.03
N VAL A 262 11.39 -10.50 -23.87
CA VAL A 262 12.59 -9.89 -23.27
C VAL A 262 12.35 -9.67 -21.78
N PRO A 263 13.28 -10.09 -20.90
CA PRO A 263 13.14 -9.89 -19.47
C PRO A 263 13.16 -8.40 -19.12
N ILE A 264 12.22 -8.01 -18.26
CA ILE A 264 12.23 -6.66 -17.67
C ILE A 264 13.38 -6.60 -16.66
N ARG A 265 14.36 -5.73 -16.94
CA ARG A 265 15.56 -5.49 -16.14
C ARG A 265 15.46 -4.23 -15.28
N ARG A 266 14.72 -3.20 -15.70
CA ARG A 266 14.63 -1.94 -14.96
C ARG A 266 13.19 -1.52 -14.70
N LEU A 267 12.92 -1.05 -13.49
CA LEU A 267 11.64 -0.46 -13.12
C LEU A 267 11.85 1.00 -12.77
N TYR A 268 11.03 1.88 -13.35
CA TYR A 268 10.99 3.30 -13.03
C TYR A 268 9.77 3.58 -12.15
N ALA A 269 10.00 3.87 -10.87
CA ALA A 269 8.95 4.21 -9.92
C ALA A 269 8.78 5.73 -9.88
N VAL A 270 7.67 6.23 -10.40
CA VAL A 270 7.36 7.65 -10.51
C VAL A 270 6.37 8.02 -9.42
N GLY A 271 6.75 8.93 -8.53
CA GLY A 271 5.98 9.28 -7.34
C GLY A 271 6.15 10.74 -6.92
N ASP A 272 5.27 11.23 -6.04
CA ASP A 272 5.31 12.60 -5.54
C ASP A 272 5.75 12.69 -4.06
N ASN A 273 5.78 11.56 -3.35
CA ASN A 273 6.04 11.51 -1.92
C ASN A 273 7.40 10.84 -1.62
N PRO A 274 8.39 11.59 -1.11
CA PRO A 274 9.69 11.03 -0.74
C PRO A 274 9.63 9.89 0.28
N MET A 275 8.67 9.96 1.22
CA MET A 275 8.54 9.01 2.33
C MET A 275 7.78 7.73 1.97
N SER A 276 7.12 7.70 0.81
CA SER A 276 6.30 6.57 0.37
C SER A 276 6.84 6.00 -0.94
N ASP A 277 6.84 6.80 -2.03
CA ASP A 277 7.21 6.31 -3.36
C ASP A 277 8.71 6.15 -3.53
N VAL A 278 9.47 7.19 -3.17
CA VAL A 278 10.94 7.19 -3.31
C VAL A 278 11.53 6.19 -2.33
N TYR A 279 11.12 6.27 -1.06
CA TYR A 279 11.54 5.33 -0.03
C TYR A 279 11.24 3.88 -0.41
N GLY A 280 10.02 3.60 -0.87
CA GLY A 280 9.61 2.26 -1.27
C GLY A 280 10.42 1.72 -2.47
N ALA A 281 10.63 2.55 -3.48
CA ALA A 281 11.42 2.20 -4.66
C ALA A 281 12.89 1.92 -4.29
N ASN A 282 13.49 2.75 -3.44
CA ASN A 282 14.87 2.60 -3.00
C ASN A 282 15.05 1.39 -2.06
N LEU A 283 14.09 1.13 -1.18
CA LEU A 283 14.07 -0.05 -0.33
C LEU A 283 13.99 -1.33 -1.18
N TYR A 284 13.13 -1.33 -2.20
CA TYR A 284 13.00 -2.44 -3.12
C TYR A 284 14.25 -2.61 -4.00
N ASN A 285 14.87 -1.53 -4.47
CA ASN A 285 16.16 -1.58 -5.19
C ASN A 285 17.28 -2.20 -4.33
N SER A 286 17.33 -1.84 -3.05
CA SER A 286 18.29 -2.42 -2.09
C SER A 286 18.03 -3.90 -1.85
N TYR A 287 16.76 -4.30 -1.82
CA TYR A 287 16.36 -5.71 -1.80
C TYR A 287 16.85 -6.47 -3.05
N LEU A 288 16.67 -5.91 -4.26
CA LEU A 288 17.14 -6.53 -5.51
C LEU A 288 18.66 -6.73 -5.51
N LYS A 289 19.42 -5.69 -5.15
CA LYS A 289 20.89 -5.76 -5.05
C LYS A 289 21.34 -6.83 -4.03
N SER A 290 20.69 -6.89 -2.88
CA SER A 290 20.99 -7.89 -1.85
C SER A 290 20.69 -9.32 -2.33
N ALA A 291 19.60 -9.51 -3.08
CA ALA A 291 19.24 -10.81 -3.65
C ALA A 291 20.27 -11.27 -4.69
N GLN A 292 20.71 -10.38 -5.59
CA GLN A 292 21.76 -10.65 -6.58
C GLN A 292 23.09 -11.02 -5.93
N GLN A 293 23.51 -10.28 -4.90
CA GLN A 293 24.73 -10.59 -4.13
C GLN A 293 24.65 -11.98 -3.49
N LYS A 294 23.51 -12.33 -2.90
CA LYS A 294 23.28 -13.66 -2.31
C LYS A 294 23.32 -14.76 -3.37
N GLN A 295 22.77 -14.54 -4.57
CA GLN A 295 22.85 -15.50 -5.67
C GLN A 295 24.29 -15.69 -6.15
N LEU A 296 25.06 -14.61 -6.29
CA LEU A 296 26.49 -14.66 -6.65
C LEU A 296 27.32 -15.41 -5.60
N GLN A 297 27.00 -15.26 -4.31
CA GLN A 297 27.68 -15.96 -3.22
C GLN A 297 27.23 -17.42 -3.06
N ALA A 298 25.93 -17.72 -3.26
CA ALA A 298 25.35 -19.06 -3.18
C ALA A 298 25.77 -19.96 -4.36
N GLY A 299 26.19 -19.38 -5.48
CA GLY A 299 26.88 -20.09 -6.57
C GLY A 299 28.18 -20.80 -6.15
N GLY A 300 28.66 -20.59 -4.91
CA GLY A 300 29.84 -21.26 -4.35
C GLY A 300 29.58 -22.39 -3.35
N LYS A 301 28.45 -22.44 -2.64
CA LYS A 301 28.15 -23.49 -1.62
C LYS A 301 26.64 -23.67 -1.42
N ARG A 302 26.10 -24.84 -1.80
CA ARG A 302 24.75 -25.28 -1.42
C ARG A 302 24.83 -26.08 -0.12
N SER A 303 24.15 -25.63 0.92
CA SER A 303 23.77 -26.44 2.08
C SER A 303 22.34 -26.08 2.51
N PRO A 304 21.45 -27.05 2.74
CA PRO A 304 20.04 -26.79 3.01
C PRO A 304 19.81 -26.66 4.53
N GLN A 305 19.32 -25.50 5.00
CA GLN A 305 18.79 -25.38 6.36
C GLN A 305 17.51 -24.54 6.46
N ALA A 306 16.53 -25.19 7.11
CA ALA A 306 15.34 -24.75 7.85
C ALA A 306 14.49 -23.57 7.33
N ALA A 307 13.24 -23.89 6.97
CA ALA A 307 12.18 -22.96 6.57
C ALA A 307 11.49 -22.31 7.77
N GLY A 308 11.27 -20.99 7.69
CA GLY A 308 10.37 -20.23 8.56
C GLY A 308 9.19 -19.65 7.76
N PRO A 309 8.19 -19.02 8.41
CA PRO A 309 6.89 -18.70 7.81
C PRO A 309 6.92 -17.69 6.65
N GLN A 310 8.05 -17.04 6.38
CA GLN A 310 8.27 -16.17 5.21
C GLN A 310 8.60 -16.96 3.91
N SER A 311 8.41 -18.29 3.92
CA SER A 311 8.88 -19.20 2.86
C SER A 311 8.01 -19.24 1.60
N GLU A 312 6.78 -18.72 1.62
CA GLU A 312 5.89 -18.84 0.45
C GLU A 312 6.28 -17.93 -0.74
N LEU A 313 7.18 -16.97 -0.53
CA LEU A 313 7.79 -16.17 -1.60
C LEU A 313 9.08 -16.77 -2.17
N ARG A 314 9.60 -17.88 -1.62
CA ARG A 314 10.88 -18.45 -2.09
C ARG A 314 10.75 -19.28 -3.35
N GLU A 315 9.58 -19.79 -3.70
CA GLU A 315 9.54 -20.94 -4.60
C GLU A 315 9.32 -20.67 -6.09
N ASN A 316 9.03 -19.46 -6.61
CA ASN A 316 8.77 -19.37 -8.07
C ASN A 316 9.00 -18.06 -8.83
N CYS A 317 9.90 -17.16 -8.41
CA CYS A 317 10.35 -16.12 -9.32
C CYS A 317 11.78 -15.66 -9.05
N GLU A 318 12.74 -16.18 -9.83
CA GLU A 318 13.97 -15.43 -10.04
C GLU A 318 13.59 -14.05 -10.59
N SER A 319 13.91 -13.00 -9.83
CA SER A 319 13.67 -11.64 -10.26
C SER A 319 14.62 -11.34 -11.43
N SER A 320 14.05 -11.11 -12.62
CA SER A 320 14.82 -10.63 -13.77
C SER A 320 15.13 -9.13 -13.66
N VAL A 321 14.50 -8.46 -12.70
CA VAL A 321 14.67 -7.03 -12.48
C VAL A 321 15.98 -6.81 -11.75
N GLU A 322 16.86 -6.04 -12.38
CA GLU A 322 18.19 -5.72 -11.88
C GLU A 322 18.17 -4.49 -10.98
N SER A 323 17.30 -3.51 -11.28
CA SER A 323 17.22 -2.25 -10.55
C SER A 323 15.82 -1.64 -10.55
N CYS A 324 15.49 -0.95 -9.46
CA CYS A 324 14.35 -0.04 -9.38
C CYS A 324 14.86 1.38 -9.14
N GLU A 325 14.52 2.32 -10.01
CA GLU A 325 14.93 3.72 -9.93
C GLU A 325 13.74 4.61 -9.59
N SER A 326 13.88 5.41 -8.53
CA SER A 326 12.86 6.38 -8.12
C SER A 326 12.98 7.69 -8.91
N ILE A 327 11.87 8.17 -9.45
CA ILE A 327 11.75 9.49 -10.09
C ILE A 327 10.71 10.30 -9.30
N LEU A 328 11.16 11.35 -8.62
CA LEU A 328 10.31 12.24 -7.84
C LEU A 328 9.79 13.37 -8.73
N VAL A 329 8.46 13.52 -8.81
CA VAL A 329 7.80 14.62 -9.52
C VAL A 329 7.47 15.76 -8.57
N CYS A 330 7.40 16.99 -9.09
CA CYS A 330 7.13 18.20 -8.31
C CYS A 330 5.66 18.62 -8.32
N THR A 331 4.76 17.70 -8.69
CA THR A 331 3.33 17.97 -8.90
C THR A 331 2.45 17.60 -7.70
N GLY A 332 3.00 17.14 -6.57
CA GLY A 332 2.20 16.62 -5.46
C GLY A 332 2.71 17.07 -4.08
N VAL A 333 2.93 16.11 -3.17
CA VAL A 333 3.48 16.31 -1.82
C VAL A 333 4.78 17.09 -1.90
N TYR A 334 5.71 16.63 -2.74
CA TYR A 334 6.95 17.35 -3.01
C TYR A 334 6.70 18.56 -3.92
N ARG A 335 7.15 19.73 -3.48
CA ARG A 335 7.16 20.97 -4.26
C ARG A 335 8.60 21.48 -4.37
N HIS A 336 9.01 21.84 -5.58
CA HIS A 336 10.32 22.44 -5.80
C HIS A 336 10.28 23.92 -5.40
N ASP A 337 10.77 24.26 -4.21
CA ASP A 337 10.90 25.65 -3.79
C ASP A 337 12.06 26.33 -4.55
N ALA A 338 11.72 27.06 -5.61
CA ALA A 338 12.66 27.91 -6.34
C ALA A 338 13.03 29.21 -5.57
N ALA A 339 12.43 29.46 -4.39
CA ALA A 339 12.47 30.77 -3.72
C ALA A 339 13.30 30.84 -2.42
N ALA A 340 14.00 29.78 -1.96
CA ALA A 340 14.82 29.91 -0.75
C ALA A 340 16.01 28.93 -0.68
N PRO A 341 17.21 29.34 -1.12
CA PRO A 341 18.45 28.65 -0.77
C PRO A 341 18.73 28.70 0.74
N SER A 342 18.23 29.71 1.45
CA SER A 342 18.46 29.94 2.89
C SER A 342 17.67 29.03 3.82
N ALA A 343 16.56 28.42 3.37
CA ALA A 343 15.77 27.50 4.19
C ALA A 343 16.36 26.07 4.27
N ARG A 344 17.37 25.75 3.44
CA ARG A 344 18.03 24.44 3.46
C ARG A 344 18.94 24.25 4.67
N GLN A 345 19.46 25.33 5.27
CA GLN A 345 20.35 25.24 6.43
C GLN A 345 19.60 25.16 7.78
N GLU A 346 18.37 25.69 7.89
CA GLU A 346 17.60 25.61 9.14
C GLU A 346 16.70 24.36 9.24
N ARG A 347 16.31 23.72 8.12
CA ARG A 347 15.54 22.45 8.13
C ARG A 347 16.40 21.20 8.38
N ALA A 348 17.73 21.32 8.38
CA ALA A 348 18.64 20.22 8.69
C ALA A 348 18.67 19.87 10.19
N ALA A 349 18.13 20.73 11.06
CA ALA A 349 17.97 20.47 12.49
C ALA A 349 16.62 19.77 12.75
N GLY A 350 16.56 18.47 12.46
CA GLY A 350 15.45 17.59 12.87
C GLY A 350 14.46 17.26 11.77
N THR A 351 14.88 16.47 10.77
CA THR A 351 13.94 15.81 9.86
C THR A 351 13.05 14.87 10.67
N VAL A 352 11.81 15.27 10.93
CA VAL A 352 10.85 14.45 11.68
C VAL A 352 10.48 13.25 10.82
N PHE A 353 10.76 12.04 11.30
CA PHE A 353 10.37 10.80 10.62
C PHE A 353 8.86 10.58 10.79
N HIS A 354 8.14 10.60 9.67
CA HIS A 354 6.69 10.38 9.61
C HIS A 354 6.32 8.97 9.13
N GLY A 355 7.29 8.07 8.96
CA GLY A 355 7.01 6.69 8.58
C GLY A 355 6.55 5.84 9.76
N HIS A 356 6.01 4.67 9.45
CA HIS A 356 5.59 3.69 10.44
C HIS A 356 6.80 3.18 11.25
N ARG A 357 6.63 2.93 12.57
CA ARG A 357 7.73 2.56 13.47
C ARG A 357 8.45 1.25 13.09
N ASP A 358 7.71 0.30 12.50
CA ASP A 358 8.24 -1.00 12.08
C ASP A 358 8.94 -0.92 10.71
N CYS A 359 8.88 0.25 10.04
CA CYS A 359 9.71 0.56 8.90
C CYS A 359 10.97 1.27 9.42
N GLY A 360 12.08 0.54 9.51
CA GLY A 360 13.36 1.12 9.92
C GLY A 360 13.69 2.33 9.06
N TRP A 361 14.02 3.46 9.70
CA TRP A 361 14.31 4.73 9.05
C TRP A 361 15.77 4.77 8.59
N ASP A 362 15.97 4.85 7.28
CA ASP A 362 17.25 5.12 6.66
C ASP A 362 17.12 6.39 5.78
N PRO A 363 17.67 7.54 6.21
CA PRO A 363 17.61 8.79 5.46
C PRO A 363 18.13 8.67 4.02
N SER A 364 19.08 7.75 3.77
CA SER A 364 19.65 7.55 2.43
C SER A 364 18.64 7.00 1.43
N LEU A 365 17.59 6.31 1.91
CA LEU A 365 16.52 5.79 1.07
C LEU A 365 15.48 6.87 0.72
N GLY A 366 15.49 8.03 1.36
CA GLY A 366 14.59 9.15 1.04
C GLY A 366 15.05 10.00 -0.15
N GLU A 367 16.27 9.81 -0.64
CA GLU A 367 16.81 10.56 -1.78
C GLU A 367 16.41 9.93 -3.12
N ALA A 368 15.74 10.71 -3.96
CA ALA A 368 15.33 10.24 -5.27
C ALA A 368 16.51 10.14 -6.25
N SER A 369 16.60 9.05 -7.01
CA SER A 369 17.56 8.92 -8.11
C SER A 369 17.47 10.09 -9.10
N TYR A 370 16.25 10.58 -9.35
CA TYR A 370 15.99 11.72 -10.23
C TYR A 370 14.85 12.57 -9.69
N ILE A 371 14.93 13.88 -9.91
CA ILE A 371 13.87 14.84 -9.63
C ILE A 371 13.51 15.54 -10.94
N VAL A 372 12.23 15.54 -11.28
CA VAL A 372 11.73 16.15 -12.51
C VAL A 372 10.49 17.02 -12.22
N PRO A 373 10.16 17.98 -13.10
CA PRO A 373 8.99 18.84 -12.88
C PRO A 373 7.68 18.03 -12.83
N ASP A 374 7.46 17.14 -13.79
CA ASP A 374 6.21 16.36 -13.91
C ASP A 374 6.40 14.96 -14.48
N VAL A 375 5.28 14.21 -14.57
CA VAL A 375 5.24 12.83 -15.05
C VAL A 375 5.64 12.66 -16.53
N ASN A 376 5.44 13.68 -17.38
CA ASN A 376 5.86 13.61 -18.77
C ASN A 376 7.38 13.75 -18.90
N ASP A 377 8.00 14.60 -18.08
CA ASP A 377 9.46 14.66 -17.97
C ASP A 377 10.04 13.36 -17.42
N ALA A 378 9.37 12.70 -16.47
CA ALA A 378 9.77 11.39 -15.95
C ALA A 378 9.84 10.33 -17.07
N VAL A 379 8.80 10.26 -17.91
CA VAL A 379 8.76 9.33 -19.05
C VAL A 379 9.85 9.64 -20.07
N GLN A 380 10.08 10.92 -20.39
CA GLN A 380 11.13 11.32 -21.32
C GLN A 380 12.53 10.96 -20.80
N LEU A 381 12.77 11.15 -19.50
CA LEU A 381 14.03 10.78 -18.86
C LEU A 381 14.29 9.27 -18.98
N ALA A 382 13.30 8.44 -18.64
CA ALA A 382 13.40 7.00 -18.75
C ALA A 382 13.63 6.55 -20.21
N PHE A 383 12.90 7.12 -21.17
CA PHE A 383 13.11 6.82 -22.59
C PHE A 383 14.53 7.17 -23.05
N LYS A 384 15.06 8.33 -22.63
CA LYS A 384 16.43 8.72 -22.93
C LYS A 384 17.46 7.75 -22.34
N LYS A 385 17.24 7.27 -21.11
CA LYS A 385 18.13 6.29 -20.46
C LYS A 385 18.09 4.92 -21.13
N GLU A 386 16.93 4.53 -21.63
CA GLU A 386 16.72 3.23 -22.30
C GLU A 386 17.02 3.26 -23.80
N GLY A 387 17.35 4.44 -24.36
CA GLY A 387 17.51 4.61 -25.81
C GLY A 387 16.22 4.32 -26.59
N TRP A 388 15.07 4.59 -25.97
CA TRP A 388 13.75 4.25 -26.48
C TRP A 388 13.13 5.42 -27.26
N SER A 389 12.64 5.16 -28.48
CA SER A 389 12.00 6.14 -29.37
C SER A 389 10.50 5.86 -29.58
#